data_AF-A0A176S7R6-F1
#
_entry.id   AF-A0A176S7R6-F1
#
_cell.length_a   1.000
_cell.length_b   1.000
_cell.length_c   1.000
_cell.angle_alpha   90.00
_cell.angle_beta   90.00
_cell.angle_gamma   90.00
#
_symmetry.space_group_name_H-M   'P 1'
#
loop_
_entity.id
_entity.type
_entity.pdbx_description
1 polymer ?
#
loop_
_entity_poly.entity_id
_entity_poly.type
_entity_poly.pdbx_seq_one_letter_code
_entity_poly.pdbx_strand_id
1 'polypeptide(L)' 'MEQYWNGTILDSIDKTLEWAKNMTWKGLSPIVPFVEDIYEKGISLTKKELKEYAVRFQRSEKLPCRGCRY' A
#
# COMPACT_ATOMS: atom_id res chain seq x y z
N MET A 1 -6.15 -1.03 -13.39
CA MET A 1 -5.02 -0.71 -12.49
C MET A 1 -3.92 -1.76 -12.64
N GLU A 2 -4.22 -3.04 -12.47
CA GLU A 2 -3.24 -4.13 -12.62
C GLU A 2 -2.57 -4.15 -14.01
N GLN A 3 -3.33 -3.88 -15.08
CA GLN A 3 -2.78 -3.74 -16.44
C GLN A 3 -1.85 -2.53 -16.64
N TYR A 4 -2.04 -1.46 -15.86
CA TYR A 4 -1.25 -0.23 -16.01
C TYR A 4 0.19 -0.49 -15.55
N TRP A 5 0.37 -1.31 -14.52
CA TRP A 5 1.66 -1.61 -13.89
C TRP A 5 2.42 -2.78 -14.51
N ASN A 6 1.93 -3.35 -15.61
CA ASN A 6 2.35 -4.63 -16.22
C ASN A 6 3.86 -4.76 -16.51
N GLY A 7 4.67 -4.95 -15.47
CA GLY A 7 6.12 -5.09 -15.55
C GLY A 7 6.91 -3.79 -15.54
N THR A 8 6.29 -2.62 -15.33
CA THR A 8 7.05 -1.38 -15.27
C THR A 8 7.95 -1.33 -14.04
N ILE A 9 9.25 -1.14 -14.25
CA ILE A 9 10.23 -1.02 -13.17
C ILE A 9 10.21 0.42 -12.65
N LEU A 10 9.89 0.55 -11.36
CA LEU A 10 9.99 1.80 -10.62
C LEU A 10 11.37 1.93 -9.96
N ASP A 11 12.39 2.17 -10.77
CA ASP A 11 13.77 2.25 -10.29
C ASP A 11 14.11 3.58 -9.60
N SER A 12 13.28 4.61 -9.79
CA SER A 12 13.55 5.98 -9.37
C SER A 12 12.33 6.61 -8.69
N ILE A 13 12.59 7.54 -7.76
CA ILE A 13 11.55 8.32 -7.08
C ILE A 13 10.74 9.12 -8.09
N ASP A 14 11.42 9.82 -8.99
CA ASP A 14 10.80 10.64 -10.04
C ASP A 14 9.85 9.81 -10.92
N LYS A 15 10.35 8.71 -11.51
CA LYS A 15 9.52 7.76 -12.25
C LYS A 15 8.31 7.26 -11.45
N THR A 16 8.52 6.93 -10.18
CA THR A 16 7.43 6.48 -9.30
C THR A 16 6.35 7.54 -9.14
N LEU A 17 6.75 8.80 -8.91
CA LEU A 17 5.83 9.92 -8.73
C LEU A 17 5.10 10.25 -10.02
N GLU A 18 5.78 10.29 -11.17
CA GLU A 18 5.15 10.50 -12.47
C GLU A 18 4.12 9.42 -12.78
N TRP A 19 4.45 8.15 -12.50
CA TRP A 19 3.54 7.03 -12.65
C TRP A 19 2.31 7.15 -11.75
N ALA A 20 2.53 7.46 -10.47
CA ALA A 20 1.41 7.63 -9.53
C ALA A 20 0.53 8.84 -9.90
N LYS A 21 1.08 9.91 -10.48
CA LYS A 21 0.30 11.08 -10.91
C LYS A 21 -0.53 10.82 -12.17
N ASN A 22 0.00 10.04 -13.10
CA ASN A 22 -0.67 9.73 -14.38
C ASN A 22 -1.70 8.60 -14.28
N MET A 23 -1.78 7.91 -13.14
CA MET A 23 -2.76 6.87 -12.94
C MET A 23 -4.16 7.45 -12.71
N THR A 24 -5.20 6.73 -13.13
CA THR A 24 -6.58 7.16 -12.94
C THR A 24 -7.33 6.12 -12.10
N TRP A 25 -7.89 6.55 -10.98
CA TRP A 25 -8.74 5.72 -10.13
C TRP A 25 -10.20 6.16 -10.25
N LYS A 26 -11.07 5.26 -10.73
CA LYS A 26 -12.50 5.57 -11.00
C LYS A 26 -12.72 6.84 -11.85
N GLY A 27 -11.84 7.11 -12.80
CA GLY A 27 -11.91 8.30 -13.65
C GLY A 27 -11.29 9.57 -13.05
N LEU A 28 -10.77 9.51 -11.81
CA LEU A 28 -10.17 10.64 -11.11
C LEU A 28 -8.65 10.51 -11.05
N SER A 29 -7.96 11.63 -11.29
CA SER A 29 -6.51 11.74 -11.08
C SER A 29 -6.20 11.91 -9.60
N PRO A 30 -5.21 11.18 -9.06
CA PRO A 30 -4.83 11.27 -7.66
C PRO A 30 -3.96 12.50 -7.37
N ILE A 31 -3.99 12.93 -6.12
CA ILE A 31 -3.06 13.92 -5.57
C ILE A 31 -1.92 13.14 -4.91
N VAL A 32 -0.68 13.36 -5.35
CA VAL A 32 0.48 12.58 -4.94
C VAL A 32 1.51 13.51 -4.26
N PRO A 33 1.40 13.72 -2.93
CA PRO A 33 2.43 14.42 -2.19
C PRO A 33 3.67 13.53 -2.03
N PHE A 34 4.85 14.14 -2.17
CA PHE A 34 6.11 13.49 -1.84
C PHE A 34 6.50 13.86 -0.40
N VAL A 35 6.78 12.85 0.42
CA VAL A 35 7.21 13.03 1.81
C VAL A 35 8.68 12.67 1.87
N GLU A 36 9.52 13.65 2.22
CA GLU A 36 10.98 13.52 2.27
C GLU A 36 11.48 12.87 3.57
N ASP A 37 10.61 12.75 4.57
CA ASP A 37 10.92 12.09 5.83
C ASP A 37 11.24 10.61 5.64
N ILE A 38 12.26 10.17 6.38
CA ILE A 38 12.68 8.76 6.38
C ILE A 38 11.67 7.97 7.19
N TYR A 39 11.00 7.02 6.52
CA TYR A 39 10.14 6.08 7.21
C TYR A 39 10.97 5.18 8.13
N GLU A 40 10.75 5.30 9.43
CA GLU A 40 11.42 4.48 10.44
C GLU A 40 11.07 2.99 10.26
N LYS A 41 12.11 2.16 10.10
CA LYS A 41 11.96 0.71 9.85
C LYS A 41 12.13 -0.06 11.15
N GLY A 42 11.47 -1.22 11.25
CA GLY A 42 11.54 -2.09 12.44
C GLY A 42 10.56 -1.74 13.55
N ILE A 43 9.74 -0.70 13.36
CA ILE A 43 8.63 -0.37 14.26
C ILE A 43 7.47 -1.32 13.95
N SER A 44 6.92 -1.95 14.99
CA SER A 44 5.69 -2.75 14.88
C SER A 44 4.70 -2.37 15.96
N LEU A 45 3.42 -2.38 15.61
CA LEU A 45 2.36 -2.17 16.58
C LEU A 45 2.22 -3.39 17.48
N THR A 46 2.01 -3.16 18.78
CA THR A 46 1.64 -4.24 19.69
C THR A 46 0.24 -4.77 19.37
N LYS A 47 -0.07 -5.98 19.81
CA LYS A 47 -1.40 -6.59 19.60
C LYS A 47 -2.54 -5.74 20.16
N LYS A 48 -2.28 -5.00 21.24
CA LYS A 48 -3.27 -4.13 21.89
C LYS A 48 -3.57 -2.91 21.02
N GLU A 49 -2.53 -2.21 20.57
CA GLU A 49 -2.67 -1.03 19.69
C GLU A 49 -3.32 -1.42 18.36
N LEU A 50 -2.90 -2.53 17.75
CA LEU A 50 -3.47 -3.01 16.50
C LEU A 50 -4.96 -3.36 16.61
N LYS A 51 -5.45 -3.77 17.79
CA LYS A 51 -6.83 -4.20 18.00
C LYS A 51 -7.83 -3.07 17.73
N GLU A 52 -7.47 -1.84 18.06
CA GLU A 52 -8.31 -0.66 17.81
C GLU A 52 -8.49 -0.44 16.29
N TYR A 53 -7.41 -0.53 15.52
CA TYR A 53 -7.47 -0.37 14.06
C TYR A 53 -8.09 -1.58 13.36
N ALA A 54 -7.89 -2.78 13.89
CA ALA A 54 -8.31 -4.03 13.28
C ALA A 54 -9.83 -4.14 13.08
N VAL A 55 -10.63 -3.40 13.85
CA VAL A 55 -12.10 -3.36 13.68
C VAL A 55 -12.52 -2.83 12.30
N ARG A 56 -11.68 -2.01 11.67
CA ARG A 56 -11.92 -1.42 10.34
C ARG A 56 -11.50 -2.35 9.20
N PHE A 57 -10.78 -3.44 9.50
CA PHE A 57 -10.27 -4.35 8.49
C PHE A 57 -11.32 -5.40 8.12
N GLN A 58 -11.75 -5.41 6.86
CA GLN A 58 -12.55 -6.49 6.30
C GLN A 58 -11.61 -7.64 5.91
N ARG A 59 -11.54 -8.67 6.75
CA ARG A 59 -10.76 -9.87 6.45
C ARG A 59 -11.50 -10.75 5.45
N SER A 60 -10.80 -11.18 4.42
CA SER A 60 -11.34 -12.14 3.46
C SER A 60 -11.29 -13.55 4.03
N GLU A 61 -12.39 -14.29 3.92
CA GLU A 61 -12.45 -15.71 4.29
C GLU A 61 -11.73 -16.61 3.28
N LYS A 62 -11.58 -16.15 2.03
CA LYS A 62 -10.97 -16.90 0.94
C LYS A 62 -9.45 -16.77 0.90
N LEU A 63 -8.90 -15.71 1.49
CA LEU A 63 -7.46 -15.49 1.50
C LEU A 63 -6.84 -16.14 2.73
N PRO A 64 -5.69 -16.83 2.58
CA PRO A 64 -5.04 -17.47 3.70
C PRO A 64 -4.62 -16.45 4.76
N CYS A 65 -4.91 -16.75 6.02
CA CYS A 65 -4.38 -16.01 7.15
C CYS A 65 -2.86 -16.19 7.20
N ARG A 66 -2.10 -15.09 7.14
CA ARG A 66 -0.65 -15.13 7.40
C ARG A 66 -0.43 -15.63 8.83
N GLY A 67 0.15 -16.81 8.96
CA GLY A 67 0.44 -17.45 10.26
C GLY A 67 -0.46 -18.63 10.63
N CYS A 68 -1.47 -18.96 9.81
CA CYS A 68 -2.15 -20.25 9.91
C CYS A 68 -1.20 -21.32 9.36
N ARG A 69 -0.49 -21.99 10.28
CA ARG A 69 0.25 -23.21 9.98
C ARG A 69 -0.79 -24.27 9.59
N TYR A 70 -0.64 -24.86 8.40
CA TYR A 70 -1.37 -26.06 8.04
C TYR A 70 -1.04 -27.20 9.01
#